data_AF-A0A6I2XB80-F1
#
_entry.id   AF-A0A6I2XB80-F1
#
_cell.length_a   1.000
_cell.length_b   1.000
_cell.length_c   1.000
_cell.angle_alpha   90.00
_cell.angle_beta   90.00
_cell.angle_gamma   90.00
#
_symmetry.space_group_name_H-M   'P 1'
#
loop_
_entity.id
_entity.type
_entity.pdbx_description
1 polymer ?
#
loop_
_entity_poly.entity_id
_entity_poly.type
_entity_poly.pdbx_seq_one_letter_code
_entity_poly.pdbx_strand_id
1 'polypeptide(L)'
;MPDIHDHTHAPRVDCEQALAEIYTYLDGELTDEKRTLIAGHLEGCNPCIEVYDFEAELRVVISTRARNEAVPETLRMRIAEKLTLFVRGEIPDVEASSDAGADPSADFGADFGAGADPRIGQPPASDA
;
A
#
# COMPACT_ATOMS: atom_id res chain seq x y z
N MET A 1 -12.97 22.29 -20.75
CA MET A 1 -12.41 21.32 -19.80
C MET A 1 -11.79 22.16 -18.69
N PRO A 2 -12.42 22.30 -17.51
CA PRO A 2 -11.84 23.09 -16.43
C PRO A 2 -10.68 22.33 -15.80
N ASP A 3 -9.55 23.01 -15.64
CA ASP A 3 -8.36 22.52 -14.96
C ASP A 3 -8.69 22.16 -13.50
N ILE A 4 -8.41 20.92 -13.12
CA ILE A 4 -8.61 20.37 -11.76
C ILE A 4 -7.66 21.04 -10.73
N HIS A 5 -6.76 21.91 -11.17
CA HIS A 5 -5.60 22.40 -10.41
C HIS A 5 -5.81 23.74 -9.69
N ASP A 6 -6.98 24.37 -9.77
CA ASP A 6 -7.22 25.67 -9.10
C ASP A 6 -8.22 25.56 -7.96
N HIS A 7 -7.74 25.02 -6.84
CA HIS A 7 -8.41 25.10 -5.55
C HIS A 7 -7.55 25.99 -4.63
N THR A 8 -8.00 27.23 -4.44
CA THR A 8 -7.33 28.24 -3.61
C THR A 8 -7.32 27.82 -2.14
N HIS A 9 -6.23 27.19 -1.68
CA HIS A 9 -5.98 26.85 -0.27
C HIS A 9 -4.81 27.67 0.30
N ALA A 10 -4.91 28.11 1.56
CA ALA A 10 -3.86 28.82 2.29
C ALA A 10 -3.62 28.16 3.67
N PRO A 11 -2.43 28.30 4.28
CA PRO A 11 -1.13 27.95 3.74
C PRO A 11 -0.39 26.97 4.68
N ARG A 12 0.11 25.85 4.13
CA ARG A 12 1.33 25.16 4.59
C ARG A 12 1.75 24.01 3.68
N VAL A 13 0.80 23.33 3.04
CA VAL A 13 1.03 22.21 2.11
C VAL A 13 0.15 22.41 0.89
N ASP A 14 0.74 22.37 -0.30
CA ASP A 14 0.01 22.38 -1.56
C ASP A 14 -0.56 20.97 -1.87
N CYS A 15 -1.57 20.90 -2.73
CA CYS A 15 -2.21 19.63 -3.06
C CYS A 15 -1.24 18.65 -3.73
N GLU A 16 -0.30 19.16 -4.52
CA GLU A 16 0.71 18.35 -5.20
C GLU A 16 1.62 17.63 -4.18
N GLN A 17 2.08 18.34 -3.15
CA GLN A 17 2.88 17.80 -2.07
C GLN A 17 2.08 16.85 -1.18
N ALA A 18 0.82 17.17 -0.87
CA ALA A 18 -0.04 16.28 -0.11
C ALA A 18 -0.26 14.94 -0.85
N LEU A 19 -0.50 15.00 -2.16
CA LEU A 19 -0.67 13.82 -3.00
C LEU A 19 0.65 13.06 -3.20
N ALA A 20 1.79 13.75 -3.35
CA ALA A 20 3.10 13.12 -3.46
C ALA A 20 3.49 12.32 -2.20
N GLU A 21 3.04 12.77 -1.02
CA GLU A 21 3.35 12.15 0.27
C GLU A 21 2.24 11.21 0.75
N ILE A 22 1.19 10.94 -0.05
CA ILE A 22 0.00 10.22 0.39
C ILE A 22 0.28 8.75 0.76
N TYR A 23 1.16 8.09 0.01
CA TYR A 23 1.58 6.71 0.30
C TYR A 23 2.45 6.66 1.56
N THR A 24 3.41 7.58 1.70
CA THR A 24 4.23 7.74 2.92
C THR A 24 3.35 7.98 4.15
N TYR A 25 2.28 8.78 3.99
CA TYR A 25 1.28 9.03 5.03
C TYR A 25 0.49 7.76 5.39
N LEU A 26 0.04 7.00 4.39
CA LEU A 26 -0.67 5.73 4.57
C LEU A 26 0.20 4.67 5.24
N ASP A 27 1.48 4.58 4.88
CA ASP A 27 2.46 3.68 5.50
C ASP A 27 2.88 4.14 6.90
N GLY A 28 2.64 5.40 7.20
CA GLY A 28 2.95 6.01 8.47
C GLY A 28 4.42 6.31 8.70
N GLU A 29 5.18 6.41 7.62
CA GLU A 29 6.62 6.70 7.60
C GLU A 29 6.94 8.20 7.65
N LEU A 30 5.92 9.05 7.73
CA LEU A 30 6.10 10.49 7.91
C LEU A 30 6.50 10.85 9.33
N THR A 31 7.27 11.94 9.46
CA THR A 31 7.51 12.59 10.75
C THR A 31 6.21 13.13 11.34
N ASP A 32 6.11 13.20 12.67
CA ASP A 32 4.91 13.69 13.37
C ASP A 32 4.47 15.08 12.90
N GLU A 33 5.45 15.95 12.63
CA GLU A 33 5.22 17.29 12.08
C GLU A 33 4.56 17.22 10.70
N LYS A 34 5.13 16.46 9.75
CA LYS A 34 4.59 16.31 8.39
C LYS A 34 3.23 15.63 8.40
N ARG A 35 3.04 14.62 9.24
CA ARG A 35 1.76 13.92 9.41
C ARG A 35 0.65 14.89 9.79
N THR A 36 0.91 15.79 10.75
CA THR A 36 -0.07 16.79 11.19
C THR A 36 -0.41 17.78 10.06
N LEU A 37 0.59 18.18 9.27
CA LEU A 37 0.38 19.09 8.14
C LEU A 37 -0.47 18.46 7.03
N ILE A 38 -0.19 17.21 6.66
CA ILE A 38 -0.93 16.49 5.63
C ILE A 38 -2.34 16.14 6.13
N ALA A 39 -2.49 15.72 7.38
CA ALA A 39 -3.81 15.46 7.97
C ALA A 39 -4.69 16.72 7.92
N GLY A 40 -4.17 17.88 8.33
CA GLY A 40 -4.90 19.14 8.25
C GLY A 40 -5.24 19.55 6.80
N HIS A 41 -4.38 19.21 5.83
CA HIS A 41 -4.68 19.42 4.42
C HIS A 41 -5.83 18.52 3.94
N LEU A 42 -5.79 17.22 4.25
CA LEU A 42 -6.84 16.26 3.88
C LEU A 42 -8.20 16.65 4.48
N GLU A 43 -8.23 17.10 5.75
CA GLU A 43 -9.47 17.58 6.39
C GLU A 43 -10.04 18.84 5.73
N GLY A 44 -9.18 19.70 5.16
CA GLY A 44 -9.57 20.97 4.53
C GLY A 44 -9.78 20.91 3.03
N CYS A 45 -9.44 19.78 2.38
CA CYS A 45 -9.38 19.65 0.92
C CYS A 45 -10.16 18.41 0.45
N ASN A 46 -11.42 18.63 0.07
CA ASN A 46 -12.30 17.58 -0.46
C ASN A 46 -11.68 16.72 -1.58
N PRO A 47 -11.03 17.28 -2.61
CA PRO A 47 -10.45 16.43 -3.66
C PRO A 47 -9.27 15.57 -3.16
N CYS A 48 -8.47 16.06 -2.22
CA CYS A 48 -7.36 15.27 -1.69
C CYS A 48 -7.84 14.15 -0.75
N ILE A 49 -8.89 14.37 0.04
CA ILE A 49 -9.45 13.30 0.88
C ILE A 49 -10.16 12.23 0.06
N GLU A 50 -10.81 12.57 -1.05
CA GLU A 50 -11.38 11.58 -1.97
C GLU A 50 -10.29 10.65 -2.53
N VAL A 51 -9.12 11.19 -2.89
CA VAL A 51 -7.98 10.38 -3.33
C VAL A 51 -7.45 9.52 -2.17
N TYR A 52 -7.30 10.09 -0.98
CA TYR A 52 -6.88 9.35 0.22
C TYR A 52 -7.79 8.15 0.51
N ASP A 53 -9.11 8.37 0.51
CA ASP A 53 -10.10 7.33 0.82
C ASP A 53 -10.01 6.19 -0.20
N PHE A 54 -9.90 6.51 -1.49
CA PHE A 54 -9.72 5.52 -2.55
C PHE A 54 -8.44 4.69 -2.34
N GLU A 55 -7.30 5.34 -2.10
CA GLU A 55 -6.02 4.65 -1.90
C GLU A 55 -6.04 3.78 -0.63
N ALA A 56 -6.68 4.26 0.44
CA ALA A 56 -6.84 3.51 1.69
C ALA A 56 -7.70 2.26 1.48
N GLU A 57 -8.83 2.38 0.77
CA GLU A 57 -9.70 1.25 0.42
C GLU A 57 -8.96 0.24 -0.48
N LEU A 58 -8.24 0.73 -1.50
CA LEU A 58 -7.45 -0.09 -2.39
C LEU A 58 -6.42 -0.92 -1.62
N ARG A 59 -5.71 -0.29 -0.67
CA ARG A 59 -4.76 -0.97 0.20
C ARG A 59 -5.42 -2.11 1.00
N VAL A 60 -6.63 -1.90 1.51
CA VAL A 60 -7.38 -2.94 2.23
C VAL A 60 -7.66 -4.12 1.30
N VAL A 61 -8.13 -3.86 0.07
CA VAL A 61 -8.42 -4.89 -0.93
C VAL A 61 -7.16 -5.69 -1.26
N ILE A 62 -6.05 -5.02 -1.60
CA ILE A 62 -4.78 -5.68 -1.92
C ILE A 62 -4.32 -6.54 -0.75
N SER A 63 -4.31 -5.98 0.47
CA SER A 63 -3.85 -6.70 1.65
C SER A 63 -4.73 -7.92 1.97
N THR A 64 -6.03 -7.86 1.67
CA THR A 64 -6.96 -8.97 1.88
C THR A 64 -6.68 -10.09 0.88
N ARG A 65 -6.45 -9.76 -0.39
CA ARG A 65 -6.11 -10.74 -1.43
C ARG A 65 -4.75 -11.38 -1.18
N ALA A 66 -3.73 -10.58 -0.90
CA ALA A 66 -2.37 -11.06 -0.62
C ALA A 66 -2.29 -11.97 0.62
N ARG A 67 -3.13 -11.75 1.64
CA ARG A 67 -3.18 -12.62 2.84
C ARG A 67 -3.75 -14.01 2.57
N ASN A 68 -4.61 -14.15 1.55
CA ASN A 68 -5.25 -15.41 1.23
C ASN A 68 -4.38 -16.31 0.33
N GLU A 69 -3.25 -15.79 -0.16
CA GLU A 69 -2.29 -16.56 -0.93
C GLU A 69 -1.35 -17.35 0.01
N ALA A 70 -1.15 -18.63 -0.28
CA ALA A 70 -0.28 -19.46 0.52
C ALA A 70 1.18 -19.06 0.30
N VAL A 71 1.79 -18.39 1.29
CA VAL A 71 3.24 -18.09 1.25
C VAL A 71 4.02 -19.42 1.15
N PRO A 72 5.01 -19.54 0.24
CA PRO A 72 5.81 -20.75 0.09
C PRO A 72 6.49 -21.18 1.39
N GLU A 73 6.39 -22.47 1.73
CA GLU A 73 6.90 -22.98 3.00
C GLU A 73 8.43 -22.86 3.11
N THR A 74 9.13 -22.97 1.98
CA THR A 74 10.58 -22.77 1.90
C THR A 74 10.99 -21.37 2.35
N LEU A 75 10.20 -20.34 2.01
CA LEU A 75 10.46 -18.97 2.44
C LEU A 75 10.18 -18.79 3.94
N ARG A 76 9.08 -19.37 4.44
CA ARG A 76 8.75 -19.34 5.88
C ARG A 76 9.85 -19.95 6.74
N MET A 77 10.36 -21.12 6.35
CA MET A 77 11.44 -21.80 7.07
C MET A 77 12.73 -20.94 7.10
N ARG A 78 13.12 -20.38 5.95
CA ARG A 78 14.32 -19.51 5.86
C ARG A 78 14.20 -18.26 6.74
N ILE A 79 13.03 -17.63 6.78
CA ILE A 79 12.78 -16.46 7.63
C ILE A 79 12.82 -16.86 9.11
N ALA A 80 12.16 -17.96 9.49
CA ALA A 80 12.15 -18.46 10.87
C ALA A 80 13.56 -18.79 11.38
N GLU A 81 14.39 -19.42 10.55
CA GLU A 81 15.80 -19.70 10.86
C GLU A 81 16.58 -18.40 11.13
N LYS A 82 16.50 -17.43 10.22
CA LYS A 82 17.20 -16.14 10.36
C LYS A 82 16.73 -15.35 11.58
N LEU A 83 15.42 -15.34 11.87
CA LEU A 83 14.88 -14.71 13.08
C LEU A 83 15.36 -15.41 14.35
N THR A 84 15.46 -16.74 14.33
CA THR A 84 15.99 -17.51 15.48
C THR A 84 17.45 -17.15 15.78
N LEU A 85 18.27 -17.01 14.74
CA LEU A 85 19.67 -16.55 14.88
C LEU A 85 19.74 -15.11 15.40
N PHE A 86 18.93 -14.20 14.84
CA PHE A 86 18.86 -12.81 15.26
C PHE A 86 18.47 -12.68 16.75
N VAL A 87 17.46 -13.41 17.21
CA VAL A 87 17.02 -13.40 18.61
C VAL A 87 18.10 -13.97 19.55
N ARG A 88 18.95 -14.89 19.07
CA ARG A 88 20.09 -15.44 19.84
C ARG A 88 21.30 -14.50 19.90
N GLY A 89 21.30 -13.39 19.17
CA GLY A 89 22.44 -12.47 19.10
C GLY A 89 23.60 -12.98 18.24
N GLU A 90 23.39 -14.07 17.50
CA GLU A 90 24.32 -14.58 16.49
C GLU A 90 23.93 -13.91 15.17
N ILE A 91 24.43 -12.70 14.90
CA ILE A 91 24.29 -12.09 13.58
C ILE A 91 25.40 -12.69 12.72
N PRO A 92 25.13 -13.68 11.84
CA PRO A 92 26.16 -14.14 10.91
C PRO A 92 26.52 -12.97 10.00
N ASP A 93 27.81 -12.68 9.87
CA ASP A 93 28.34 -11.75 8.87
C ASP A 93 27.69 -12.09 7.53
N VAL A 94 26.93 -11.14 6.96
CA VAL A 94 26.24 -11.34 5.69
C VAL A 94 27.30 -11.28 4.58
N GLU A 95 28.09 -12.34 4.45
CA GLU A 95 28.81 -12.63 3.23
C GLU A 95 27.74 -12.83 2.14
N ALA A 96 27.75 -11.93 1.15
CA ALA A 96 26.84 -11.95 0.02
C ALA A 96 27.07 -13.23 -0.80
N SER A 97 26.47 -14.34 -0.37
CA SER A 97 26.48 -15.58 -1.13
C SER A 97 25.58 -15.36 -2.35
N SER A 98 26.24 -15.22 -3.50
CA SER A 98 25.66 -15.39 -4.82
C SER A 98 24.90 -16.71 -4.86
N ASP A 99 23.58 -16.67 -4.77
CA ASP A 99 22.75 -17.83 -5.07
C ASP A 99 21.88 -17.48 -6.25
N ALA A 100 22.00 -18.33 -7.28
CA ALA A 100 21.33 -18.17 -8.56
C ALA A 100 19.83 -17.97 -8.31
N GLY A 101 19.31 -16.86 -8.81
CA GLY A 101 17.89 -16.56 -8.77
C GLY A 101 17.11 -17.72 -9.37
N ALA A 102 16.48 -18.53 -8.52
CA ALA A 102 15.25 -19.19 -8.90
C ALA A 102 14.26 -18.06 -9.16
N ASP A 103 14.00 -17.81 -10.43
CA ASP A 103 13.10 -16.78 -10.92
C ASP A 103 11.70 -16.99 -10.29
N PRO A 104 11.25 -16.11 -9.38
CA PRO A 104 9.92 -16.23 -8.78
C PRO A 104 8.80 -15.91 -9.79
N SER A 105 9.13 -15.44 -11.01
CA SER A 105 8.11 -15.15 -12.04
C SER A 105 7.49 -16.40 -12.67
N ALA A 106 8.05 -17.60 -12.45
CA ALA A 106 7.48 -18.83 -12.98
C ALA A 106 6.22 -19.33 -12.23
N ASP A 107 5.91 -18.78 -11.05
CA ASP A 107 4.73 -19.17 -10.25
C ASP A 107 3.65 -18.06 -10.21
N PHE A 108 4.00 -16.82 -10.57
CA PHE A 108 3.06 -15.69 -10.59
C PHE A 108 2.19 -15.63 -11.86
N GLY A 109 1.97 -16.77 -12.51
CA GLY A 109 1.39 -16.84 -13.84
C GLY A 109 0.44 -18.01 -14.01
N ALA A 110 -0.70 -18.04 -13.30
CA ALA A 110 -1.96 -18.64 -13.80
C ALA A 110 -3.18 -18.55 -12.84
N ASP A 111 -3.43 -17.50 -12.04
CA ASP A 111 -4.77 -17.39 -11.39
C ASP A 111 -5.30 -15.99 -11.05
N PHE A 112 -4.97 -14.95 -11.81
CA PHE A 112 -5.69 -13.67 -11.77
C PHE A 112 -7.08 -13.74 -12.46
N GLY A 113 -7.65 -14.94 -12.58
CA GLY A 113 -8.62 -15.25 -13.64
C GLY A 113 -9.86 -16.03 -13.24
N ALA A 114 -10.34 -15.99 -11.99
CA ALA A 114 -11.69 -16.50 -11.67
C ALA A 114 -12.21 -16.05 -10.29
N GLY A 115 -12.41 -14.74 -10.08
CA GLY A 115 -12.92 -14.27 -8.80
C GLY A 115 -13.49 -12.85 -8.80
N ALA A 116 -14.13 -12.43 -9.89
CA ALA A 116 -14.97 -11.24 -9.85
C ALA A 116 -16.15 -11.53 -8.88
N ASP A 117 -16.19 -10.84 -7.74
CA ASP A 117 -17.39 -10.79 -6.92
C ASP A 117 -18.43 -9.96 -7.72
N PRO A 118 -19.58 -10.55 -8.13
CA PRO A 118 -20.57 -9.87 -8.95
C PRO A 118 -21.23 -8.65 -8.27
N ARG A 119 -20.90 -8.36 -7.01
CA ARG A 119 -21.43 -7.21 -6.26
C ARG A 119 -20.58 -5.95 -6.36
N ILE A 120 -19.35 -6.03 -6.90
CA ILE A 120 -18.50 -4.85 -7.10
C ILE A 120 -18.94 -4.19 -8.42
N GLY A 121 -19.88 -3.23 -8.32
CA GLY A 121 -20.35 -2.43 -9.47
C GLY A 121 -21.86 -2.31 -9.64
N GLN A 122 -22.68 -2.76 -8.69
CA GLN A 122 -24.13 -2.55 -8.77
C GLN A 122 -24.46 -1.08 -8.42
N PRO A 123 -24.95 -0.26 -9.35
CA PRO A 123 -25.43 1.08 -9.01
C PRO A 123 -26.64 0.95 -8.07
N PRO A 124 -26.90 1.94 -7.19
CA PRO A 124 -28.10 1.94 -6.37
C PRO A 124 -29.32 1.90 -7.29
N ALA A 125 -30.25 0.99 -7.02
CA ALA A 125 -31.52 0.93 -7.72
C ALA A 125 -32.25 2.26 -7.52
N SER A 126 -32.38 3.05 -8.59
CA SER A 126 -33.23 4.23 -8.58
C SER A 126 -34.69 3.77 -8.62
N ASP A 127 -35.39 3.89 -7.50
CA ASP A 127 -36.86 3.86 -7.49
C ASP A 127 -37.38 5.24 -7.92
N ALA A 128 -38.13 5.23 -9.03
CA ALA A 128 -39.17 6.15 -9.52
C ALA A 128 -39.10 7.65 -9.19
#